data_AF-A0A968VUC3-F1
#
_entry.id   AF-A0A968VUC3-F1
#
_cell.length_a   1.000
_cell.length_b   1.000
_cell.length_c   1.000
_cell.angle_alpha   90.00
_cell.angle_beta   90.00
_cell.angle_gamma   90.00
#
_symmetry.space_group_name_H-M   'P 1'
#
loop_
_entity.id
_entity.type
_entity.pdbx_description
1 polymer ?
#
loop_
_entity_poly.entity_id
_entity_poly.type
_entity_poly.pdbx_seq_one_letter_code
_entity_poly.pdbx_strand_id
1 'polypeptide(L)'
;MLDLSLPDFVAQAFTHYFHGDYLPLTLSGYWVETTIFGKNPYAQHLINLILHIANVALLYGLLRKYFDSMLSLFVCTLFAIHPLQVEPVIWISERKGLQCASLSLLAAHCSARNSKIAFVGYVSLFICGNVLENELYSFSGGAFSSPTQK
;
A
#
# COMPACT_ATOMS: atom_id res chain seq x y z
N MET A 1 -9.16 20.58 9.03
CA MET A 1 -9.83 19.28 9.24
C MET A 1 -10.56 18.96 7.96
N LEU A 2 -10.16 17.89 7.26
CA LEU A 2 -10.74 17.49 5.97
C LEU A 2 -12.17 17.01 6.18
N ASP A 3 -13.16 17.69 5.60
CA ASP A 3 -14.56 17.31 5.73
C ASP A 3 -14.92 16.22 4.71
N LEU A 4 -14.75 14.97 5.12
CA LEU A 4 -15.06 13.77 4.33
C LEU A 4 -16.57 13.53 4.17
N SER A 5 -17.44 14.46 4.55
CA SER A 5 -18.90 14.30 4.43
C SER A 5 -19.49 14.87 3.14
N LEU A 6 -18.71 15.59 2.34
CA LEU A 6 -19.21 16.26 1.13
C LEU A 6 -19.39 15.29 -0.05
N PRO A 7 -20.49 15.39 -0.82
CA PRO A 7 -20.76 14.52 -1.98
C PRO A 7 -19.76 14.71 -3.12
N ASP A 8 -19.18 15.90 -3.26
CA ASP A 8 -18.19 16.23 -4.31
C ASP A 8 -16.75 15.89 -3.90
N PHE A 9 -16.55 15.25 -2.74
CA PHE A 9 -15.22 14.99 -2.21
C PHE A 9 -14.35 14.16 -3.16
N VAL A 10 -14.95 13.17 -3.84
CA VAL A 10 -14.23 12.36 -4.82
C VAL A 10 -13.72 13.24 -5.96
N ALA A 11 -14.53 14.13 -6.52
CA ALA A 11 -14.07 15.04 -7.57
C ALA A 11 -12.90 15.92 -7.07
N GLN A 12 -12.99 16.43 -5.84
CA GLN A 12 -11.93 17.24 -5.24
C GLN A 12 -10.64 16.45 -5.00
N ALA A 13 -10.75 15.17 -4.62
CA ALA A 13 -9.61 14.28 -4.43
C ALA A 13 -8.75 14.15 -5.71
N PHE A 14 -9.37 14.25 -6.89
CA PHE A 14 -8.69 14.18 -8.18
C PHE A 14 -8.21 15.53 -8.71
N THR A 15 -8.71 16.65 -8.19
CA THR A 15 -8.37 17.98 -8.71
C THR A 15 -7.46 18.79 -7.78
N HIS A 16 -7.40 18.46 -6.49
CA HIS A 16 -6.65 19.23 -5.49
C HIS A 16 -5.59 18.42 -4.77
N TYR A 17 -4.51 19.11 -4.38
CA TYR A 17 -3.52 18.59 -3.45
C TYR A 17 -4.03 18.75 -2.02
N PHE A 18 -3.90 17.70 -1.21
CA PHE A 18 -4.28 17.72 0.19
C PHE A 18 -3.02 17.55 1.05
N HIS A 19 -2.71 18.55 1.86
CA HIS A 19 -1.52 18.56 2.73
C HIS A 19 -0.20 18.38 1.96
N GLY A 20 -0.12 18.93 0.75
CA GLY A 20 1.06 18.81 -0.11
C GLY A 20 1.13 17.51 -0.92
N ASP A 21 0.29 16.53 -0.61
CA ASP A 21 0.25 15.24 -1.29
C ASP A 21 -0.93 15.15 -2.28
N TYR A 22 -0.70 14.48 -3.42
CA TYR A 22 -1.75 14.13 -4.37
C TYR A 22 -2.06 12.63 -4.26
N LEU A 23 -3.12 12.30 -3.51
CA LEU A 23 -3.50 10.93 -3.15
C LEU A 23 -4.97 10.64 -3.47
N PRO A 24 -5.41 10.77 -4.74
CA PRO A 24 -6.82 10.69 -5.11
C PRO A 24 -7.48 9.38 -4.72
N LEU A 25 -6.78 8.25 -4.94
CA LEU A 25 -7.30 6.91 -4.68
C LEU A 25 -7.40 6.62 -3.18
N THR A 26 -6.37 6.98 -2.41
CA THR A 26 -6.33 6.81 -0.96
C THR A 26 -7.41 7.64 -0.28
N LEU A 27 -7.54 8.92 -0.67
CA LEU A 27 -8.54 9.83 -0.12
C LEU A 27 -9.97 9.39 -0.46
N SER A 28 -10.21 8.96 -1.70
CA SER A 28 -11.52 8.41 -2.10
C SER A 28 -11.86 7.16 -1.30
N GLY A 29 -10.89 6.28 -1.05
CA GLY A 29 -11.05 5.11 -0.19
C GLY A 29 -11.45 5.48 1.23
N TYR A 30 -10.77 6.45 1.84
CA TYR A 30 -11.14 6.94 3.18
C TYR A 30 -12.52 7.58 3.22
N TRP A 31 -12.92 8.30 2.18
CA TRP A 31 -14.26 8.86 2.09
C TRP A 31 -15.34 7.77 2.07
N VAL A 32 -15.18 6.74 1.24
CA VAL A 32 -16.10 5.58 1.20
C VAL A 32 -16.14 4.88 2.55
N GLU A 33 -15.02 4.73 3.22
CA GLU A 33 -14.97 4.04 4.51
C GLU A 33 -15.63 4.85 5.62
N THR A 34 -15.36 6.15 5.65
CA THR A 34 -15.94 7.03 6.65
C THR A 34 -17.43 7.26 6.44
N THR A 35 -17.93 7.14 5.21
CA THR A 35 -19.37 7.16 4.92
C THR A 35 -20.07 5.86 5.33
N ILE A 36 -19.44 4.70 5.16
CA ILE A 36 -20.03 3.39 5.50
C ILE A 36 -19.87 3.04 6.99
N PHE A 37 -18.67 3.21 7.55
CA PHE A 37 -18.29 2.77 8.89
C PHE A 37 -18.13 3.92 9.90
N GLY A 38 -18.30 5.17 9.46
CA GLY A 38 -18.00 6.34 10.29
C GLY A 38 -16.50 6.53 10.52
N LYS A 39 -16.14 7.41 11.45
CA LYS A 39 -14.74 7.65 11.88
C LYS A 39 -14.27 6.57 12.85
N ASN A 40 -14.37 5.30 12.47
CA ASN A 40 -13.96 4.18 13.29
C ASN A 40 -12.54 3.71 12.90
N PRO A 41 -11.51 3.90 13.76
CA PRO A 41 -10.15 3.50 13.45
C PRO A 41 -10.01 1.99 13.25
N TYR A 42 -10.82 1.17 13.92
CA TYR A 42 -10.79 -0.29 13.77
C TYR A 42 -11.15 -0.72 12.34
N ALA A 43 -12.12 -0.05 11.71
CA ALA A 43 -12.52 -0.35 10.34
C ALA A 43 -11.38 -0.07 9.35
N GLN A 44 -10.63 1.01 9.58
CA GLN A 44 -9.50 1.41 8.73
C GLN A 44 -8.33 0.43 8.83
N HIS A 45 -7.96 0.00 10.05
CA HIS A 45 -6.93 -1.04 10.23
C HIS A 45 -7.34 -2.39 9.62
N LEU A 46 -8.62 -2.76 9.76
CA LEU A 46 -9.13 -4.00 9.16
C LEU A 46 -9.01 -3.98 7.64
N ILE A 47 -9.28 -2.85 7.00
CA ILE A 47 -9.17 -2.72 5.54
C ILE A 47 -7.71 -2.77 5.10
N ASN A 48 -6.79 -2.16 5.84
CA ASN A 48 -5.36 -2.30 5.57
C ASN A 48 -4.90 -3.76 5.72
N LEU A 49 -5.40 -4.48 6.73
CA LEU A 49 -5.11 -5.91 6.89
C LEU A 49 -5.65 -6.74 5.72
N ILE A 50 -6.87 -6.47 5.27
CA ILE A 50 -7.46 -7.15 4.10
C ILE A 50 -6.61 -6.89 2.84
N LEU A 51 -6.17 -5.64 2.62
CA LEU A 51 -5.29 -5.28 1.51
C LEU A 51 -3.95 -6.01 1.59
N HIS A 52 -3.36 -6.14 2.79
CA HIS A 52 -2.12 -6.88 2.99
C HIS A 52 -2.29 -8.37 2.65
N ILE A 53 -3.36 -9.00 3.14
CA ILE A 53 -3.67 -10.41 2.82
C ILE A 53 -3.87 -10.60 1.31
N ALA A 54 -4.55 -9.66 0.64
CA ALA A 54 -4.72 -9.69 -0.81
C ALA A 54 -3.36 -9.61 -1.54
N ASN A 55 -2.45 -8.75 -1.09
CA ASN A 55 -1.10 -8.64 -1.65
C ASN A 55 -0.30 -9.94 -1.47
N VAL A 56 -0.34 -10.55 -0.29
CA VAL A 56 0.31 -11.84 -0.02
C VAL A 56 -0.26 -12.95 -0.93
N ALA A 57 -1.58 -13.00 -1.10
CA ALA A 57 -2.24 -13.97 -1.96
C ALA A 57 -1.88 -13.78 -3.44
N LEU A 58 -1.82 -12.53 -3.93
CA LEU A 58 -1.39 -12.21 -5.28
C LEU A 58 0.08 -12.59 -5.51
N LEU A 59 0.95 -12.30 -4.54
CA LEU A 59 2.36 -12.69 -4.58
C LEU A 59 2.50 -14.22 -4.63
N TYR A 60 1.71 -14.96 -3.83
CA TYR A 60 1.73 -16.42 -3.86
C TYR A 60 1.29 -16.97 -5.22
N GLY A 61 0.16 -16.52 -5.74
CA GLY A 61 -0.34 -16.94 -7.06
C GLY A 61 0.64 -16.61 -8.19
N LEU A 62 1.46 -15.58 -8.01
CA LEU A 62 2.50 -15.18 -8.94
C LEU A 62 3.74 -16.08 -8.84
N LEU A 63 4.25 -16.32 -7.63
CA LEU A 63 5.41 -17.19 -7.40
C LEU A 63 5.14 -18.63 -7.85
N ARG A 64 3.91 -19.13 -7.67
CA ARG A 64 3.50 -20.47 -8.12
C ARG A 64 3.61 -20.69 -9.62
N LYS A 65 3.70 -19.63 -10.44
CA LYS A 65 3.92 -19.74 -11.89
C LYS A 65 5.38 -20.02 -12.26
N TYR A 66 6.33 -19.72 -11.36
CA TYR A 66 7.77 -19.74 -11.64
C TYR A 66 8.56 -20.65 -10.70
N PHE A 67 8.06 -20.91 -9.49
CA PHE A 67 8.74 -21.67 -8.45
C PHE A 67 7.87 -22.79 -7.89
N ASP A 68 8.52 -23.71 -7.16
CA ASP A 68 7.84 -24.80 -6.44
C ASP A 68 6.87 -24.26 -5.37
N SER A 69 5.89 -25.08 -5.00
CA SER A 69 4.86 -24.74 -4.01
C SER A 69 5.44 -24.44 -2.64
N MET A 70 6.40 -25.24 -2.17
CA MET A 70 7.01 -25.07 -0.85
C MET A 70 7.84 -23.80 -0.79
N LEU A 71 8.66 -23.55 -1.83
CA LEU A 71 9.47 -22.33 -1.90
C LEU A 71 8.60 -21.07 -1.99
N SER A 72 7.53 -21.12 -2.78
CA SER A 72 6.57 -20.00 -2.91
C SER A 72 5.88 -19.71 -1.57
N LEU A 73 5.44 -20.74 -0.84
CA LEU A 73 4.84 -20.59 0.49
C LEU A 73 5.83 -19.99 1.49
N PHE A 74 7.07 -20.45 1.50
CA PHE A 74 8.10 -19.95 2.40
C PHE A 74 8.38 -18.46 2.17
N VAL A 75 8.58 -18.05 0.91
CA VAL A 75 8.81 -16.64 0.55
C VAL A 75 7.61 -15.76 0.90
N CYS A 76 6.38 -16.20 0.61
CA CYS A 76 5.17 -15.45 0.96
C CYS A 76 4.99 -15.31 2.47
N THR A 77 5.32 -16.35 3.24
CA THR A 77 5.23 -16.31 4.71
C THR A 77 6.25 -15.33 5.28
N LEU A 78 7.48 -15.34 4.77
CA LEU A 78 8.49 -14.35 5.13
C LEU A 78 8.03 -12.92 4.80
N PHE A 79 7.48 -12.70 3.61
CA PHE A 79 6.95 -11.40 3.20
C PHE A 79 5.78 -10.95 4.08
N ALA A 80 4.88 -11.85 4.46
CA ALA A 80 3.71 -11.53 5.28
C ALA A 80 4.08 -11.10 6.72
N ILE A 81 5.15 -11.66 7.28
CA ILE A 81 5.61 -11.43 8.65
C ILE A 81 6.67 -10.30 8.71
N HIS A 82 7.23 -9.90 7.56
CA HIS A 82 8.30 -8.93 7.50
C HIS A 82 7.87 -7.57 8.11
N PRO A 83 8.61 -6.99 9.09
CA PRO A 83 8.23 -5.75 9.76
C PRO A 83 7.89 -4.59 8.80
N LEU A 84 8.69 -4.40 7.75
CA LEU A 84 8.45 -3.39 6.69
C LEU A 84 7.08 -3.50 6.01
N GLN A 85 6.45 -4.69 5.99
CA GLN A 85 5.13 -4.88 5.40
C GLN A 85 4.00 -4.77 6.42
N VAL A 86 4.31 -4.93 7.71
CA VAL A 86 3.36 -4.83 8.82
C VAL A 86 3.22 -3.39 9.32
N GLU A 87 4.28 -2.58 9.24
CA GLU A 87 4.25 -1.14 9.54
C GLU A 87 3.06 -0.41 8.88
N PRO A 88 2.84 -0.52 7.55
CA PRO A 88 1.76 0.20 6.91
C PRO A 88 0.36 -0.41 7.16
N VAL A 89 0.27 -1.57 7.82
CA VAL A 89 -1.00 -2.11 8.36
C VAL A 89 -1.37 -1.41 9.66
N ILE A 90 -0.37 -1.08 10.48
CA ILE A 90 -0.53 -0.41 11.77
C ILE A 90 -0.73 1.10 11.58
N TRP A 91 -0.11 1.71 10.58
CA TRP A 91 -0.31 3.13 10.28
C TRP A 91 -1.43 3.34 9.28
N ILE A 92 -2.55 3.92 9.71
CA ILE A 92 -3.68 4.23 8.81
C ILE A 92 -3.18 5.07 7.64
N SER A 93 -2.38 6.12 7.89
CA SER A 93 -1.83 7.03 6.88
C SER A 93 -1.00 6.38 5.76
N GLU A 94 -0.44 5.18 5.97
CA GLU A 94 0.46 4.53 5.00
C GLU A 94 -0.25 3.61 4.00
N ARG A 95 -1.59 3.59 4.01
CA ARG A 95 -2.38 2.78 3.06
C ARG A 95 -2.00 2.98 1.58
N LYS A 96 -1.48 4.16 1.22
CA LYS A 96 -1.01 4.43 -0.15
C LYS A 96 0.03 3.40 -0.62
N GLY A 97 0.93 2.96 0.26
CA GLY A 97 1.93 1.93 -0.04
C GLY A 97 1.29 0.58 -0.35
N LEU A 98 0.31 0.14 0.46
CA LEU A 98 -0.43 -1.11 0.22
C LEU A 98 -1.20 -1.09 -1.11
N GLN A 99 -1.81 0.05 -1.45
CA GLN A 99 -2.54 0.20 -2.70
C GLN A 99 -1.61 0.16 -3.91
N CYS A 100 -0.50 0.91 -3.88
CA CYS A 100 0.54 0.84 -4.90
C CYS A 100 1.07 -0.58 -5.06
N ALA A 101 1.24 -1.29 -3.94
CA ALA A 101 1.70 -2.66 -3.95
C ALA A 101 0.70 -3.60 -4.65
N SER A 102 -0.59 -3.48 -4.33
CA SER A 102 -1.66 -4.28 -4.94
C SER A 102 -1.76 -4.10 -6.45
N LEU A 103 -1.71 -2.84 -6.91
CA LEU A 103 -1.79 -2.51 -8.34
C LEU A 103 -0.58 -3.03 -9.10
N SER A 104 0.61 -2.91 -8.51
CA SER A 104 1.86 -3.40 -9.10
C SER A 104 1.88 -4.92 -9.22
N LEU A 105 1.43 -5.65 -8.19
CA LEU A 105 1.32 -7.12 -8.22
C LEU A 105 0.27 -7.58 -9.24
N LEU A 106 -0.86 -6.88 -9.33
CA LEU A 106 -1.89 -7.16 -10.33
C LEU A 106 -1.36 -6.93 -11.76
N ALA A 107 -0.65 -5.83 -11.97
CA ALA A 107 0.02 -5.53 -13.24
C ALA A 107 1.05 -6.61 -13.60
N ALA A 108 1.86 -7.05 -12.63
CA ALA A 108 2.81 -8.15 -12.81
C ALA A 108 2.10 -9.46 -13.18
N HIS A 109 0.94 -9.75 -12.57
CA HIS A 109 0.16 -10.94 -12.88
C HIS A 109 -0.42 -10.93 -14.30
N CYS A 110 -0.85 -9.75 -14.78
CA CYS A 110 -1.30 -9.53 -16.15
C CYS A 110 -0.13 -9.64 -17.14
N SER A 111 1.00 -8.99 -16.84
CA SER A 111 2.21 -8.99 -17.66
C SER A 111 2.81 -10.39 -17.80
N ALA A 112 2.79 -11.20 -16.74
CA ALA A 112 3.21 -12.60 -16.76
C ALA A 112 2.44 -13.46 -17.78
N ARG A 113 1.23 -13.05 -18.18
CA ARG A 113 0.44 -13.73 -19.22
C ARG A 113 0.97 -13.43 -20.63
N ASN A 114 1.64 -12.30 -20.83
CA ASN A 114 2.04 -11.79 -22.14
C ASN A 114 3.55 -11.90 -22.40
N SER A 115 4.40 -11.65 -21.38
CA SER A 115 5.86 -11.78 -21.49
C SER A 115 6.57 -11.95 -20.14
N LYS A 116 7.52 -12.90 -20.06
CA LYS A 116 8.32 -13.15 -18.84
C LYS A 116 9.32 -12.02 -18.52
N ILE A 117 9.74 -11.23 -19.51
CA ILE A 117 10.73 -10.13 -19.32
C ILE A 117 10.05 -8.91 -18.69
N ALA A 118 8.87 -8.54 -19.19
CA ALA A 118 8.06 -7.47 -18.62
C ALA A 118 7.62 -7.80 -17.18
N PHE A 119 7.46 -9.09 -16.87
CA PHE A 119 7.20 -9.58 -15.52
C PHE A 119 8.37 -9.32 -14.56
N VAL A 120 9.59 -9.75 -14.89
CA VAL A 120 10.78 -9.54 -14.05
C VAL A 120 11.05 -8.05 -13.85
N GLY A 121 10.87 -7.24 -14.89
CA GLY A 121 11.00 -5.77 -14.78
C GLY A 121 10.03 -5.16 -13.76
N TYR A 122 8.78 -5.60 -13.74
CA TYR A 122 7.77 -5.10 -12.78
C TYR A 122 8.06 -5.51 -11.34
N VAL A 123 8.51 -6.75 -11.11
CA VAL A 123 8.86 -7.21 -9.75
C VAL A 123 10.09 -6.47 -9.22
N SER A 124 11.11 -6.23 -10.06
CA SER A 124 12.28 -5.44 -9.67
C SER A 124 11.91 -3.99 -9.34
N LEU A 125 11.04 -3.36 -10.14
CA LEU A 125 10.54 -2.00 -9.87
C LEU A 125 9.69 -1.94 -8.60
N PHE A 126 8.89 -2.97 -8.33
CA PHE A 126 8.11 -3.06 -7.10
C PHE A 126 9.00 -3.13 -5.86
N ILE A 127 10.01 -4.00 -5.86
CA ILE A 127 10.95 -4.12 -4.73
C ILE A 127 11.71 -2.81 -4.54
N CYS A 128 12.22 -2.24 -5.64
CA CYS A 128 12.97 -0.99 -5.60
C CYS A 128 12.11 0.18 -5.10
N GLY A 129 10.86 0.30 -5.56
CA GLY A 129 9.93 1.35 -5.15
C GLY A 129 9.56 1.28 -3.66
N ASN A 130 9.27 0.09 -3.13
CA ASN A 130 8.96 -0.08 -1.71
C ASN A 130 10.18 0.17 -0.81
N VAL A 131 11.39 -0.16 -1.27
CA VAL A 131 12.63 0.12 -0.53
C VAL A 131 12.94 1.63 -0.55
N LEU A 132 12.77 2.29 -1.70
CA LEU A 132 12.98 3.74 -1.84
C LEU A 132 12.00 4.58 -1.01
N GLU A 133 10.73 4.18 -0.93
CA GLU A 133 9.78 4.89 -0.05
C GLU A 133 10.20 4.77 1.42
N ASN A 134 10.57 3.57 1.89
CA ASN A 134 11.02 3.37 3.29
C ASN A 134 12.29 4.16 3.63
N GLU A 135 13.24 4.29 2.70
CA GLU A 135 14.44 5.13 2.84
C GLU A 135 14.10 6.62 2.93
N LEU A 136 13.15 7.10 2.11
CA LEU A 136 12.70 8.50 2.14
C LEU A 136 11.95 8.83 3.43
N TYR A 137 11.17 7.88 3.98
CA TYR A 137 10.51 8.05 5.27
C TYR A 137 11.50 8.06 6.45
N SER A 138 12.52 7.20 6.43
CA SER A 138 13.65 7.24 7.37
C SER A 138 14.34 8.62 7.35
N PHE A 139 14.58 9.17 6.16
CA PHE A 139 15.20 10.48 5.99
C PHE A 139 14.30 11.64 6.45
N SER A 140 13.00 11.58 6.17
CA SER A 140 12.04 12.60 6.60
C SER A 140 11.74 12.54 8.10
N GLY A 141 11.79 11.35 8.71
CA GLY A 141 11.63 11.15 10.16
C GLY A 141 12.83 11.65 10.97
N GLY A 142 14.03 11.68 10.36
CA GLY A 142 15.23 12.28 10.97
C GLY A 142 15.23 13.81 11.03
N ALA A 143 14.34 14.49 10.30
CA ALA A 143 14.24 15.95 10.27
C ALA A 143 13.20 16.54 11.25
N PHE A 144 12.51 15.70 12.04
CA PHE A 144 11.53 16.13 13.04
C PHE A 144 12.02 15.95 14.49
N SER A 145 13.29 16.25 14.75
CA SER A 145 13.75 16.59 16.11
C SER A 145 13.67 18.10 16.33
N SER A 146 12.44 18.65 16.46
CA SER A 146 12.30 19.96 17.09
C SER A 146 12.49 19.82 18.60
N PRO A 147 13.33 20.65 19.23
CA PRO A 147 13.64 20.57 20.64
C PRO A 147 12.41 20.96 21.48
N THR A 148 12.32 20.39 22.68
CA THR A 148 11.51 20.87 23.83
C THR A 148 9.98 20.79 23.73
N GLN A 149 9.43 19.72 24.31
CA GLN A 149 8.19 19.79 25.09
C GLN A 149 8.56 19.49 26.55
N LYS A 150 8.71 20.55 27.34
CA LYS A 150 8.57 20.59 28.80
C LYS A 150 7.67 21.77 29.12
#